data_AF-A0A549TE06-F1
#
_entry.id   AF-A0A549TE06-F1
#
_cell.length_a   1.000
_cell.length_b   1.000
_cell.length_c   1.000
_cell.angle_alpha   90.00
_cell.angle_beta   90.00
_cell.angle_gamma   90.00
#
_symmetry.space_group_name_H-M   'P 1'
#
loop_
_entity.id
_entity.type
_entity.pdbx_description
1 polymer ?
#
loop_
_entity_poly.entity_id
_entity_poly.type
_entity_poly.pdbx_seq_one_letter_code
_entity_poly.pdbx_strand_id
1 'polypeptide(L)'
;MTKTLFTNARMMDGRLCDITVVDGEISAIDPAGQASDAHVAVDIAGHLLVPAFVEGHIHLDTSFHGDVWVPHRPCTNGFDVHERVTFQAENMSKAAPMDVRARNQLDLCIANGSLQMRSHVMVDGSVGLASLETILAVREEYRDLIDIQLVAFPQSGILKSAGTADLLDAAIGMGADLVGGLDPASFDRSIDRHLDVVFDIAERRGVDVDIHLHDAGTLGAFTIEEICDRTVALGMQGHVAVSHAYGLGDLSADAARKIAAKIAASGVAIMTNAPGNHNFPPVALLRAEGVTVFSGSDNIRDSWWPYGDGDMLRRAEIIGYRSGFYTDAELRDAFDIVTDAGARALRLTGYGLKVGAKADFVTLDAPHLPQAVVGVPKNRRVFRRGRLIAENGKMIGR
;
A
#
# COMPACT_ATOMS: atom_id res chain seq x y z
N MET A 1 32.25 -7.43 2.53
CA MET A 1 31.64 -7.70 1.22
C MET A 1 31.06 -9.10 1.26
N THR A 2 29.76 -9.22 1.45
CA THR A 2 29.01 -10.48 1.35
C THR A 2 28.52 -10.63 -0.08
N LYS A 3 28.98 -11.69 -0.77
CA LYS A 3 28.53 -12.05 -2.13
C LYS A 3 27.73 -13.35 -2.07
N THR A 4 26.46 -13.28 -2.44
CA THR A 4 25.54 -14.43 -2.53
C THR A 4 25.11 -14.61 -3.97
N LEU A 5 25.15 -15.85 -4.46
CA LEU A 5 24.62 -16.23 -5.77
C LEU A 5 23.30 -16.95 -5.59
N PHE A 6 22.24 -16.47 -6.24
CA PHE A 6 20.96 -17.14 -6.32
C PHE A 6 20.85 -17.83 -7.67
N THR A 7 20.83 -19.16 -7.70
CA THR A 7 20.87 -19.93 -8.96
C THR A 7 19.48 -20.39 -9.40
N ASN A 8 19.33 -20.65 -10.70
CA ASN A 8 18.10 -21.21 -11.28
C ASN A 8 16.83 -20.40 -10.96
N ALA A 9 16.92 -19.07 -10.91
CA ALA A 9 15.78 -18.20 -10.73
C ALA A 9 15.01 -18.07 -12.05
N ARG A 10 13.71 -18.35 -12.06
CA ARG A 10 12.88 -18.07 -13.23
C ARG A 10 12.44 -16.62 -13.22
N MET A 11 12.83 -15.86 -14.22
CA MET A 11 12.42 -14.46 -14.36
C MET A 11 10.98 -14.38 -14.91
N MET A 12 10.34 -13.22 -14.78
CA MET A 12 8.95 -13.00 -15.24
C MET A 12 8.77 -13.14 -16.77
N ASP A 13 9.86 -13.08 -17.54
CA ASP A 13 9.90 -13.34 -18.99
C ASP A 13 10.12 -14.83 -19.34
N GLY A 14 10.23 -15.70 -18.34
CA GLY A 14 10.39 -17.14 -18.47
C GLY A 14 11.84 -17.65 -18.53
N ARG A 15 12.84 -16.76 -18.66
CA ARG A 15 14.26 -17.16 -18.67
C ARG A 15 14.69 -17.69 -17.30
N LEU A 16 15.62 -18.65 -17.30
CA LEU A 16 16.33 -19.06 -16.09
C LEU A 16 17.62 -18.25 -15.98
N CYS A 17 17.81 -17.62 -14.84
CA CYS A 17 18.93 -16.74 -14.55
C CYS A 17 19.58 -17.08 -13.21
N ASP A 18 20.84 -16.71 -13.09
CA ASP A 18 21.55 -16.62 -11.81
C ASP A 18 21.68 -15.14 -11.43
N ILE A 19 21.45 -14.83 -10.16
CA ILE A 19 21.44 -13.46 -9.63
C ILE A 19 22.56 -13.31 -8.60
N THR A 20 23.52 -12.44 -8.90
CA THR A 20 24.61 -12.13 -7.97
C THR A 20 24.24 -10.94 -7.12
N VAL A 21 24.18 -11.14 -5.81
CA VAL A 21 23.92 -10.10 -4.82
C VAL A 21 25.20 -9.78 -4.05
N VAL A 22 25.54 -8.49 -3.97
CA VAL A 22 26.68 -7.97 -3.23
C VAL A 22 26.18 -6.94 -2.24
N ASP A 23 26.48 -7.15 -0.96
CA ASP A 23 26.14 -6.21 0.12
C ASP A 23 24.66 -5.75 0.13
N GLY A 24 23.76 -6.66 -0.30
CA GLY A 24 22.33 -6.44 -0.32
C GLY A 24 21.75 -5.87 -1.61
N GLU A 25 22.58 -5.64 -2.63
CA GLU A 25 22.16 -5.12 -3.94
C GLU A 25 22.43 -6.12 -5.06
N ILE A 26 21.57 -6.11 -6.09
CA ILE A 26 21.73 -6.94 -7.28
C ILE A 26 22.87 -6.36 -8.12
N SER A 27 23.96 -7.11 -8.24
CA SER A 27 25.16 -6.71 -8.99
C SER A 27 25.20 -7.28 -10.41
N ALA A 28 24.58 -8.44 -10.64
CA ALA A 28 24.50 -9.07 -11.96
C ALA A 28 23.27 -9.99 -12.06
N ILE A 29 22.75 -10.14 -13.28
CA ILE A 29 21.69 -11.08 -13.65
C ILE A 29 22.17 -11.77 -14.94
N ASP A 30 22.64 -13.00 -14.81
CA ASP A 30 23.27 -13.76 -15.90
C ASP A 30 22.37 -14.95 -16.30
N PRO A 31 22.49 -15.49 -17.53
CA PRO A 31 21.85 -16.77 -17.85
C PRO A 31 22.29 -17.87 -16.87
N ALA A 32 21.38 -18.75 -16.49
CA ALA A 32 21.68 -19.81 -15.53
C ALA A 32 22.89 -20.66 -15.95
N GLY A 33 23.81 -20.89 -15.01
CA GLY A 33 25.06 -21.62 -15.21
C GLY A 33 26.23 -20.78 -15.75
N GLN A 34 26.06 -19.48 -15.96
CA GLN A 34 27.12 -18.59 -16.44
C GLN A 34 27.76 -17.71 -15.36
N ALA A 35 27.18 -17.66 -14.16
CA ALA A 35 27.73 -16.86 -13.06
C ALA A 35 29.01 -17.47 -12.47
N SER A 36 29.99 -16.62 -12.17
CA SER A 36 31.26 -17.00 -11.52
C SER A 36 31.13 -17.18 -9.99
N ASP A 37 32.03 -17.99 -9.42
CA ASP A 37 32.13 -18.36 -7.99
C ASP A 37 31.61 -17.30 -7.00
N ALA A 38 30.73 -17.75 -6.09
CA ALA A 38 30.25 -16.97 -4.96
C ALA A 38 30.56 -17.69 -3.64
N HIS A 39 30.63 -16.92 -2.56
CA HIS A 39 30.89 -17.46 -1.22
C HIS A 39 29.73 -18.30 -0.69
N VAL A 40 28.49 -17.97 -1.10
CA VAL A 40 27.27 -18.68 -0.75
C VAL A 40 26.42 -18.82 -2.01
N ALA A 41 25.91 -20.03 -2.25
CA ALA A 41 24.96 -20.32 -3.32
C ALA A 41 23.61 -20.72 -2.73
N VAL A 42 22.52 -20.11 -3.21
CA VAL A 42 21.14 -20.42 -2.82
C VAL A 42 20.37 -20.82 -4.07
N ASP A 43 19.88 -22.06 -4.11
CA ASP A 43 19.09 -22.53 -5.24
C ASP A 43 17.64 -22.01 -5.16
N ILE A 44 17.20 -21.29 -6.19
CA ILE A 44 15.81 -20.85 -6.35
C ILE A 44 14.91 -21.98 -6.86
N ALA A 45 15.50 -23.11 -7.29
CA ALA A 45 14.79 -24.33 -7.70
C ALA A 45 13.84 -24.13 -8.88
N GLY A 46 14.14 -23.19 -9.79
CA GLY A 46 13.32 -22.90 -10.96
C GLY A 46 12.00 -22.19 -10.65
N HIS A 47 11.77 -21.79 -9.39
CA HIS A 47 10.61 -20.99 -9.00
C HIS A 47 10.67 -19.60 -9.63
N LEU A 48 9.48 -19.05 -9.90
CA LEU A 48 9.34 -17.69 -10.40
C LEU A 48 9.85 -16.71 -9.34
N LEU A 49 10.78 -15.84 -9.73
CA LEU A 49 11.28 -14.77 -8.91
C LEU A 49 10.59 -13.47 -9.29
N VAL A 50 10.01 -12.80 -8.30
CA VAL A 50 9.35 -11.51 -8.45
C VAL A 50 9.91 -10.50 -7.45
N PRO A 51 9.85 -9.18 -7.74
CA PRO A 51 10.20 -8.20 -6.72
C PRO A 51 9.27 -8.33 -5.51
N ALA A 52 9.75 -7.93 -4.34
CA ALA A 52 8.93 -7.91 -3.13
C ALA A 52 7.69 -7.02 -3.32
N PHE A 53 6.58 -7.42 -2.70
CA PHE A 53 5.33 -6.70 -2.88
C PHE A 53 5.34 -5.33 -2.18
N VAL A 54 4.54 -4.43 -2.72
CA VAL A 54 4.29 -3.10 -2.17
C VAL A 54 2.88 -3.07 -1.57
N GLU A 55 2.81 -2.95 -0.26
CA GLU A 55 1.58 -2.70 0.50
C GLU A 55 1.33 -1.19 0.55
N GLY A 56 0.65 -0.66 -0.47
CA GLY A 56 0.56 0.78 -0.69
C GLY A 56 -0.39 1.51 0.27
N HIS A 57 -1.21 0.80 1.04
CA HIS A 57 -2.17 1.43 1.94
C HIS A 57 -2.67 0.42 2.98
N ILE A 58 -2.35 0.68 4.24
CA ILE A 58 -2.76 -0.15 5.39
C ILE A 58 -2.91 0.69 6.66
N HIS A 59 -3.55 0.14 7.68
CA HIS A 59 -3.64 0.75 9.02
C HIS A 59 -3.03 -0.21 10.05
N LEU A 60 -1.85 0.12 10.58
CA LEU A 60 -1.14 -0.69 11.58
C LEU A 60 -1.62 -0.44 13.02
N ASP A 61 -2.21 0.73 13.27
CA ASP A 61 -2.67 1.16 14.58
C ASP A 61 -4.01 0.49 14.98
N THR A 62 -4.86 0.14 14.02
CA THR A 62 -6.25 -0.33 14.27
C THR A 62 -6.45 -1.84 14.23
N SER A 63 -5.55 -2.63 13.62
CA SER A 63 -5.77 -4.06 13.38
C SER A 63 -5.92 -4.90 14.65
N PHE A 64 -6.83 -5.87 14.66
CA PHE A 64 -6.92 -6.90 15.72
C PHE A 64 -6.22 -8.21 15.33
N HIS A 65 -5.39 -8.22 14.29
CA HIS A 65 -4.67 -9.43 13.90
C HIS A 65 -3.73 -9.91 15.01
N GLY A 66 -3.74 -11.23 15.27
CA GLY A 66 -2.97 -11.86 16.35
C GLY A 66 -3.55 -11.67 17.75
N ASP A 67 -4.73 -11.03 17.87
CA ASP A 67 -5.50 -10.95 19.11
C ASP A 67 -6.77 -11.84 19.03
N VAL A 68 -7.59 -11.81 20.09
CA VAL A 68 -8.90 -12.45 20.11
C VAL A 68 -9.80 -11.91 19.00
N TRP A 69 -10.65 -12.79 18.45
CA TRP A 69 -11.60 -12.39 17.40
C TRP A 69 -12.58 -11.34 17.93
N VAL A 70 -12.61 -10.19 17.26
CA VAL A 70 -13.58 -9.11 17.51
C VAL A 70 -14.67 -9.15 16.44
N PRO A 71 -15.93 -9.47 16.80
CA PRO A 71 -17.02 -9.49 15.84
C PRO A 71 -17.28 -8.12 15.20
N HIS A 72 -17.56 -8.12 13.90
CA HIS A 72 -18.01 -6.92 13.22
C HIS A 72 -19.39 -6.49 13.76
N ARG A 73 -19.50 -5.23 14.17
CA ARG A 73 -20.74 -4.62 14.64
C ARG A 73 -21.37 -3.81 13.51
N PRO A 74 -22.58 -4.15 13.03
CA PRO A 74 -23.27 -3.34 12.04
C PRO A 74 -23.66 -1.99 12.65
N CYS A 75 -23.61 -0.93 11.84
CA CYS A 75 -24.19 0.37 12.17
C CYS A 75 -25.72 0.27 12.26
N THR A 76 -26.33 1.19 13.00
CA THR A 76 -27.76 1.14 13.33
C THR A 76 -28.65 1.38 12.10
N ASN A 77 -28.25 2.26 11.18
CA ASN A 77 -29.04 2.63 10.01
C ASN A 77 -28.20 2.78 8.73
N GLY A 78 -27.61 1.68 8.27
CA GLY A 78 -26.68 1.71 7.12
C GLY A 78 -25.30 2.23 7.52
N PHE A 79 -24.38 2.35 6.57
CA PHE A 79 -23.01 2.78 6.86
C PHE A 79 -22.96 4.21 7.41
N ASP A 80 -22.34 4.36 8.58
CA ASP A 80 -22.13 5.65 9.24
C ASP A 80 -20.73 5.70 9.86
N VAL A 81 -19.91 6.66 9.41
CA VAL A 81 -18.50 6.81 9.83
C VAL A 81 -18.41 7.13 11.32
N HIS A 82 -19.34 7.89 11.91
CA HIS A 82 -19.29 8.27 13.31
C HIS A 82 -19.59 7.08 14.24
N GLU A 83 -20.58 6.24 13.89
CA GLU A 83 -20.82 4.96 14.59
C GLU A 83 -19.58 4.05 14.49
N ARG A 84 -18.96 3.96 13.30
CA ARG A 84 -17.75 3.16 13.09
C ARG A 84 -16.58 3.60 13.96
N VAL A 85 -16.31 4.91 14.04
CA VAL A 85 -15.27 5.49 14.91
C VAL A 85 -15.57 5.16 16.38
N THR A 86 -16.83 5.27 16.80
CA THR A 86 -17.24 4.93 18.18
C THR A 86 -16.99 3.44 18.48
N PHE A 87 -17.39 2.54 17.57
CA PHE A 87 -17.14 1.11 17.73
C PHE A 87 -15.65 0.78 17.78
N GLN A 88 -14.84 1.48 16.98
CA GLN A 88 -13.39 1.33 17.02
C GLN A 88 -12.84 1.72 18.39
N ALA A 89 -13.19 2.90 18.92
CA ALA A 89 -12.70 3.34 20.23
C ALA A 89 -13.05 2.33 21.34
N GLU A 90 -14.30 1.83 21.34
CA GLU A 90 -14.76 0.82 22.29
C GLU A 90 -14.00 -0.51 22.16
N ASN A 91 -13.76 -0.99 20.95
CA ASN A 91 -13.02 -2.24 20.72
C ASN A 91 -11.53 -2.08 21.07
N MET A 92 -10.92 -0.96 20.68
CA MET A 92 -9.52 -0.64 20.92
C MET A 92 -9.19 -0.56 22.41
N SER A 93 -10.11 -0.05 23.24
CA SER A 93 -9.95 -0.02 24.71
C SER A 93 -9.86 -1.40 25.37
N LYS A 94 -10.28 -2.46 24.66
CA LYS A 94 -10.28 -3.85 25.14
C LYS A 94 -9.25 -4.73 24.43
N ALA A 95 -8.66 -4.22 23.35
CA ALA A 95 -7.71 -4.94 22.53
C ALA A 95 -6.34 -5.04 23.22
N ALA A 96 -5.51 -5.95 22.73
CA ALA A 96 -4.09 -5.97 23.06
C ALA A 96 -3.42 -4.61 22.74
N PRO A 97 -2.29 -4.30 23.41
CA PRO A 97 -1.52 -3.09 23.12
C PRO A 97 -1.23 -2.89 21.62
N MET A 98 -1.28 -1.64 21.18
CA MET A 98 -1.16 -1.29 19.76
C MET A 98 0.14 -1.79 19.13
N ASP A 99 1.25 -1.68 19.84
CA ASP A 99 2.54 -2.14 19.37
C ASP A 99 2.55 -3.67 19.15
N VAL A 100 1.92 -4.46 20.04
CA VAL A 100 1.79 -5.90 19.87
C VAL A 100 0.98 -6.24 18.61
N ARG A 101 -0.15 -5.59 18.40
CA ARG A 101 -1.00 -5.83 17.22
C ARG A 101 -0.34 -5.39 15.93
N ALA A 102 0.32 -4.23 15.91
CA ALA A 102 1.08 -3.74 14.77
C ALA A 102 2.20 -4.72 14.39
N ARG A 103 2.91 -5.30 15.38
CA ARG A 103 3.92 -6.33 15.14
C ARG A 103 3.33 -7.60 14.51
N ASN A 104 2.20 -8.07 15.01
CA ASN A 104 1.53 -9.25 14.46
C ASN A 104 1.13 -9.03 13.00
N GLN A 105 0.59 -7.86 12.67
CA GLN A 105 0.19 -7.52 11.30
C GLN A 105 1.40 -7.33 10.37
N LEU A 106 2.49 -6.74 10.85
CA LEU A 106 3.74 -6.63 10.08
C LEU A 106 4.30 -8.01 9.74
N ASP A 107 4.38 -8.91 10.71
CA ASP A 107 4.82 -10.28 10.48
C ASP A 107 3.95 -11.00 9.45
N LEU A 108 2.63 -10.82 9.53
CA LEU A 108 1.70 -11.36 8.54
C LEU A 108 2.02 -10.85 7.12
N CYS A 109 2.23 -9.55 6.95
CA CYS A 109 2.49 -8.94 5.64
C CYS A 109 3.87 -9.34 5.09
N ILE A 110 4.91 -9.29 5.93
CA ILE A 110 6.28 -9.65 5.54
C ILE A 110 6.35 -11.13 5.17
N ALA A 111 5.70 -11.99 5.94
CA ALA A 111 5.69 -13.42 5.66
C ALA A 111 4.96 -13.78 4.36
N ASN A 112 4.06 -12.91 3.88
CA ASN A 112 3.44 -13.02 2.57
C ASN A 112 4.23 -12.31 1.45
N GLY A 113 5.30 -11.58 1.76
CA GLY A 113 6.24 -11.02 0.78
C GLY A 113 6.21 -9.50 0.61
N SER A 114 5.47 -8.77 1.44
CA SER A 114 5.48 -7.30 1.41
C SER A 114 6.72 -6.77 2.14
N LEU A 115 7.60 -6.05 1.43
CA LEU A 115 8.82 -5.44 2.00
C LEU A 115 8.85 -3.91 1.85
N GLN A 116 7.78 -3.34 1.30
CA GLN A 116 7.55 -1.91 1.17
C GLN A 116 6.11 -1.63 1.60
N MET A 117 5.89 -0.63 2.44
CA MET A 117 4.58 -0.36 3.03
C MET A 117 4.33 1.13 3.17
N ARG A 118 3.09 1.56 2.97
CA ARG A 118 2.58 2.86 3.43
C ARG A 118 1.41 2.64 4.37
N SER A 119 1.59 3.03 5.63
CA SER A 119 0.55 2.94 6.65
C SER A 119 0.01 4.31 7.02
N HIS A 120 -1.31 4.42 7.09
CA HIS A 120 -1.99 5.57 7.67
C HIS A 120 -2.10 5.37 9.18
N VAL A 121 -1.82 6.42 9.95
CA VAL A 121 -1.82 6.37 11.40
C VAL A 121 -2.66 7.53 11.92
N MET A 122 -3.61 7.23 12.81
CA MET A 122 -4.53 8.24 13.32
C MET A 122 -3.81 9.37 14.05
N VAL A 123 -4.08 10.60 13.60
CA VAL A 123 -3.62 11.86 14.23
C VAL A 123 -4.80 12.82 14.25
N ASP A 124 -5.45 12.96 15.40
CA ASP A 124 -6.56 13.87 15.62
C ASP A 124 -6.72 14.22 17.10
N GLY A 125 -7.66 15.13 17.42
CA GLY A 125 -7.91 15.58 18.80
C GLY A 125 -8.28 14.48 19.81
N SER A 126 -8.64 13.26 19.38
CA SER A 126 -8.99 12.15 20.28
C SER A 126 -7.77 11.34 20.76
N VAL A 127 -6.75 11.19 19.90
CA VAL A 127 -5.54 10.40 20.18
C VAL A 127 -4.26 11.25 20.26
N GLY A 128 -4.32 12.51 19.84
CA GLY A 128 -3.15 13.38 19.72
C GLY A 128 -2.11 12.75 18.79
N LEU A 129 -0.91 12.54 19.31
CA LEU A 129 0.22 11.94 18.60
C LEU A 129 0.55 10.52 19.09
N ALA A 130 -0.19 9.98 20.07
CA ALA A 130 0.18 8.74 20.75
C ALA A 130 0.23 7.52 19.82
N SER A 131 -0.70 7.43 18.87
CA SER A 131 -0.69 6.37 17.85
C SER A 131 0.57 6.45 16.99
N LEU A 132 0.93 7.66 16.55
CA LEU A 132 2.14 7.89 15.74
C LEU A 132 3.42 7.57 16.51
N GLU A 133 3.55 8.02 17.76
CA GLU A 133 4.69 7.69 18.63
C GLU A 133 4.91 6.18 18.73
N THR A 134 3.82 5.43 18.91
CA THR A 134 3.86 3.96 19.01
C THR A 134 4.30 3.33 17.69
N ILE A 135 3.70 3.72 16.57
CA ILE A 135 4.01 3.14 15.26
C ILE A 135 5.40 3.55 14.76
N LEU A 136 5.89 4.74 15.13
CA LEU A 136 7.28 5.15 14.87
C LEU A 136 8.29 4.24 15.56
N ALA A 137 8.05 3.89 16.83
CA ALA A 137 8.90 2.97 17.57
C ALA A 137 8.89 1.56 16.94
N VAL A 138 7.72 1.08 16.52
CA VAL A 138 7.60 -0.21 15.80
C VAL A 138 8.31 -0.15 14.44
N ARG A 139 8.17 0.95 13.69
CA ARG A 139 8.86 1.14 12.41
C ARG A 139 10.38 1.03 12.57
N GLU A 140 10.95 1.65 13.60
CA GLU A 140 12.40 1.57 13.87
C GLU A 140 12.85 0.14 14.20
N GLU A 141 12.07 -0.61 14.99
CA GLU A 141 12.35 -2.03 15.27
C GLU A 141 12.39 -2.88 13.99
N TYR A 142 11.57 -2.55 12.99
CA TYR A 142 11.40 -3.32 11.76
C TYR A 142 12.24 -2.83 10.57
N ARG A 143 13.07 -1.79 10.73
CA ARG A 143 13.78 -1.15 9.61
C ARG A 143 14.64 -2.10 8.77
N ASP A 144 15.15 -3.17 9.38
CA ASP A 144 15.97 -4.17 8.70
C ASP A 144 15.13 -5.21 7.94
N LEU A 145 13.82 -5.29 8.20
CA LEU A 145 12.88 -6.26 7.62
C LEU A 145 11.96 -5.64 6.56
N ILE A 146 11.50 -4.41 6.73
CA ILE A 146 10.54 -3.73 5.84
C ILE A 146 10.77 -2.21 5.86
N ASP A 147 10.57 -1.55 4.72
CA ASP A 147 10.55 -0.09 4.63
C ASP A 147 9.09 0.41 4.77
N ILE A 148 8.83 1.36 5.69
CA ILE A 148 7.47 1.84 6.01
C ILE A 148 7.39 3.37 5.91
N GLN A 149 6.52 3.88 5.03
CA GLN A 149 6.06 5.27 5.01
C GLN A 149 4.85 5.41 5.95
N LEU A 150 4.81 6.48 6.74
CA LEU A 150 3.70 6.78 7.65
C LEU A 150 2.97 8.05 7.21
N VAL A 151 1.66 7.94 7.03
CA VAL A 151 0.77 9.06 6.73
C VAL A 151 0.12 9.53 8.03
N ALA A 152 0.31 10.80 8.40
CA ALA A 152 -0.43 11.43 9.49
C ALA A 152 -1.90 11.62 9.06
N PHE A 153 -2.81 10.80 9.59
CA PHE A 153 -4.16 10.65 9.06
C PHE A 153 -5.24 11.21 9.99
N PRO A 154 -5.98 12.26 9.58
CA PRO A 154 -7.02 12.89 10.40
C PRO A 154 -8.35 12.12 10.29
N GLN A 155 -8.41 10.93 10.89
CA GLN A 155 -9.59 10.05 10.85
C GLN A 155 -10.90 10.70 11.36
N SER A 156 -10.80 11.64 12.29
CA SER A 156 -11.94 12.41 12.82
C SER A 156 -12.17 13.75 12.10
N GLY A 157 -11.61 13.94 10.90
CA GLY A 157 -11.65 15.17 10.13
C GLY A 157 -10.70 16.26 10.66
N ILE A 158 -10.43 17.26 9.83
CA ILE A 158 -9.55 18.38 10.16
C ILE A 158 -10.37 19.53 10.74
N LEU A 159 -11.50 19.86 10.11
CA LEU A 159 -12.35 20.99 10.50
C LEU A 159 -13.34 20.61 11.60
N LYS A 160 -13.75 19.33 11.63
CA LYS A 160 -14.65 18.80 12.66
C LYS A 160 -13.97 18.51 13.99
N SER A 161 -12.65 18.32 14.00
CA SER A 161 -11.85 18.03 15.19
C SER A 161 -10.87 19.16 15.45
N ALA A 162 -11.18 20.00 16.44
CA ALA A 162 -10.40 21.20 16.74
C ALA A 162 -8.96 20.82 17.16
N GLY A 163 -7.97 21.56 16.62
CA GLY A 163 -6.55 21.31 16.87
C GLY A 163 -5.90 20.26 15.96
N THR A 164 -6.68 19.53 15.13
CA THR A 164 -6.13 18.51 14.23
C THR A 164 -5.12 19.09 13.23
N ALA A 165 -5.33 20.31 12.70
CA ALA A 165 -4.38 20.94 11.78
C ALA A 165 -2.98 21.10 12.41
N ASP A 166 -2.91 21.57 13.66
CA ASP A 166 -1.64 21.71 14.39
C ASP A 166 -1.01 20.35 14.72
N LEU A 167 -1.85 19.34 15.03
CA LEU A 167 -1.40 17.97 15.27
C LEU A 167 -0.81 17.33 14.00
N LEU A 168 -1.41 17.57 12.83
CA LEU A 168 -0.87 17.08 11.55
C LEU A 168 0.50 17.70 11.25
N ASP A 169 0.65 19.01 11.43
CA ASP A 169 1.94 19.68 11.26
C ASP A 169 2.99 19.17 12.26
N ALA A 170 2.59 18.95 13.52
CA ALA A 170 3.45 18.37 14.55
C ALA A 170 3.85 16.91 14.24
N ALA A 171 2.92 16.11 13.68
CA ALA A 171 3.18 14.73 13.29
C ALA A 171 4.26 14.63 12.21
N ILE A 172 4.26 15.53 11.22
CA ILE A 172 5.36 15.61 10.24
C ILE A 172 6.68 15.96 10.94
N GLY A 173 6.66 16.92 11.87
CA GLY A 173 7.84 17.26 12.68
C GLY A 173 8.37 16.11 13.55
N MET A 174 7.52 15.13 13.87
CA MET A 174 7.85 13.94 14.66
C MET A 174 8.39 12.78 13.80
N GLY A 175 8.20 12.83 12.47
CA GLY A 175 8.74 11.84 11.53
C GLY A 175 7.70 11.05 10.75
N ALA A 176 6.44 11.50 10.68
CA ALA A 176 5.53 11.06 9.62
C ALA A 176 6.04 11.55 8.26
N ASP A 177 5.92 10.71 7.23
CA ASP A 177 6.48 10.97 5.89
C ASP A 177 5.50 11.68 4.96
N LEU A 178 4.20 11.59 5.25
CA LEU A 178 3.12 12.18 4.46
C LEU A 178 2.05 12.80 5.35
N VAL A 179 1.34 13.79 4.82
CA VAL A 179 0.11 14.32 5.41
C VAL A 179 -1.11 13.74 4.69
N GLY A 180 -2.11 13.33 5.47
CA GLY A 180 -3.35 12.77 4.95
C GLY A 180 -4.54 13.72 5.06
N GLY A 181 -5.65 13.29 4.45
CA GLY A 181 -6.96 13.93 4.54
C GLY A 181 -8.07 12.89 4.52
N LEU A 182 -9.30 13.30 4.82
CA LEU A 182 -10.48 12.42 4.84
C LEU A 182 -11.72 13.19 4.38
N ASP A 183 -12.35 12.69 3.31
CA ASP A 183 -13.66 13.11 2.81
C ASP A 183 -13.95 14.63 2.98
N PRO A 184 -13.21 15.49 2.25
CA PRO A 184 -13.32 16.94 2.37
C PRO A 184 -14.77 17.46 2.25
N ALA A 185 -15.62 16.78 1.46
CA ALA A 185 -16.99 17.18 1.22
C ALA A 185 -17.99 16.57 2.21
N SER A 186 -18.11 15.24 2.33
CA SER A 186 -19.16 14.66 3.19
C SER A 186 -18.87 14.78 4.68
N PHE A 187 -17.59 14.74 5.08
CA PHE A 187 -17.20 14.75 6.49
C PHE A 187 -16.97 16.18 6.99
N ASP A 188 -15.98 16.88 6.44
CA ASP A 188 -15.62 18.23 6.87
C ASP A 188 -16.53 19.33 6.31
N ARG A 189 -17.39 19.00 5.34
CA ARG A 189 -18.39 19.91 4.73
C ARG A 189 -17.77 21.16 4.09
N SER A 190 -16.51 21.06 3.68
CA SER A 190 -15.78 22.18 3.05
C SER A 190 -14.53 21.66 2.35
N ILE A 191 -14.64 21.38 1.04
CA ILE A 191 -13.53 20.89 0.22
C ILE A 191 -12.34 21.83 0.30
N ASP A 192 -12.55 23.12 -0.01
CA ASP A 192 -11.45 24.10 -0.10
C ASP A 192 -10.67 24.19 1.19
N ARG A 193 -11.32 24.49 2.32
CA ARG A 193 -10.64 24.66 3.60
C ARG A 193 -9.93 23.40 4.09
N HIS A 194 -10.46 22.20 3.79
CA HIS A 194 -9.80 20.96 4.15
C HIS A 194 -8.52 20.77 3.33
N LEU A 195 -8.63 20.92 2.00
CA LEU A 195 -7.49 20.79 1.10
C LEU A 195 -6.44 21.87 1.35
N ASP A 196 -6.84 23.10 1.67
CA ASP A 196 -5.92 24.19 2.01
C ASP A 196 -5.02 23.80 3.19
N VAL A 197 -5.56 23.15 4.23
CA VAL A 197 -4.74 22.68 5.38
C VAL A 197 -3.77 21.58 4.95
N VAL A 198 -4.26 20.56 4.24
CA VAL A 198 -3.43 19.42 3.82
C VAL A 198 -2.29 19.88 2.93
N PHE A 199 -2.59 20.68 1.91
CA PHE A 199 -1.60 21.15 0.95
C PHE A 199 -0.68 22.24 1.51
N ASP A 200 -1.14 23.11 2.41
CA ASP A 200 -0.26 24.06 3.12
C ASP A 200 0.79 23.32 3.97
N ILE A 201 0.39 22.29 4.71
CA ILE A 201 1.33 21.47 5.49
C ILE A 201 2.31 20.77 4.54
N ALA A 202 1.80 20.16 3.46
CA ALA A 202 2.63 19.44 2.51
C ALA A 202 3.69 20.35 1.86
N GLU A 203 3.29 21.54 1.40
CA GLU A 203 4.18 22.53 0.80
C GLU A 203 5.20 23.06 1.82
N ARG A 204 4.75 23.49 3.01
CA ARG A 204 5.65 24.03 4.04
C ARG A 204 6.65 23.01 4.57
N ARG A 205 6.27 21.73 4.65
CA ARG A 205 7.12 20.65 5.18
C ARG A 205 7.88 19.89 4.09
N GLY A 206 7.52 20.06 2.82
CA GLY A 206 8.13 19.34 1.70
C GLY A 206 7.84 17.83 1.72
N VAL A 207 6.61 17.45 2.09
CA VAL A 207 6.17 16.05 2.19
C VAL A 207 5.10 15.71 1.17
N ASP A 208 4.92 14.41 0.91
CA ASP A 208 3.89 13.92 0.00
C ASP A 208 2.50 13.91 0.67
N VAL A 209 1.45 13.67 -0.12
CA VAL A 209 0.05 13.69 0.30
C VAL A 209 -0.64 12.37 -0.05
N ASP A 210 -1.45 11.83 0.87
CA ASP A 210 -2.33 10.68 0.60
C ASP A 210 -3.71 10.87 1.27
N ILE A 211 -4.74 11.17 0.46
CA ILE A 211 -6.07 11.56 0.95
C ILE A 211 -7.05 10.40 0.79
N HIS A 212 -7.70 10.00 1.90
CA HIS A 212 -8.85 9.11 1.86
C HIS A 212 -10.06 9.81 1.25
N LEU A 213 -10.60 9.23 0.18
CA LEU A 213 -11.79 9.75 -0.48
C LEU A 213 -12.80 8.64 -0.80
N HIS A 214 -13.79 8.54 0.06
CA HIS A 214 -14.92 7.61 -0.01
C HIS A 214 -16.16 8.25 -0.64
N ASP A 215 -16.19 9.59 -0.76
CA ASP A 215 -17.28 10.32 -1.40
C ASP A 215 -17.66 9.69 -2.75
N ALA A 216 -18.95 9.38 -2.88
CA ALA A 216 -19.50 8.64 -4.01
C ALA A 216 -19.87 9.55 -5.19
N GLY A 217 -20.09 8.94 -6.35
CA GLY A 217 -20.59 9.59 -7.56
C GLY A 217 -19.87 10.88 -7.96
N THR A 218 -20.64 11.85 -8.42
CA THR A 218 -20.13 13.13 -8.93
C THR A 218 -19.51 14.00 -7.85
N LEU A 219 -19.85 13.80 -6.57
CA LEU A 219 -19.22 14.53 -5.47
C LEU A 219 -17.76 14.10 -5.30
N GLY A 220 -17.51 12.79 -5.23
CA GLY A 220 -16.15 12.26 -5.17
C GLY A 220 -15.34 12.65 -6.40
N ALA A 221 -15.96 12.56 -7.59
CA ALA A 221 -15.34 12.98 -8.84
C ALA A 221 -14.87 14.44 -8.80
N PHE A 222 -15.76 15.36 -8.39
CA PHE A 222 -15.44 16.78 -8.27
C PHE A 222 -14.30 17.02 -7.27
N THR A 223 -14.33 16.36 -6.11
CA THR A 223 -13.24 16.47 -5.12
C THR A 223 -11.90 15.96 -5.68
N ILE A 224 -11.88 14.91 -6.51
CA ILE A 224 -10.65 14.46 -7.18
C ILE A 224 -10.13 15.51 -8.16
N GLU A 225 -11.02 16.16 -8.91
CA GLU A 225 -10.65 17.24 -9.82
C GLU A 225 -10.02 18.42 -9.07
N GLU A 226 -10.58 18.81 -7.93
CA GLU A 226 -10.05 19.86 -7.04
C GLU A 226 -8.67 19.49 -6.45
N ILE A 227 -8.46 18.22 -6.11
CA ILE A 227 -7.15 17.70 -5.69
C ILE A 227 -6.16 17.79 -6.86
N CYS A 228 -6.56 17.38 -8.07
CA CYS A 228 -5.70 17.46 -9.26
C CYS A 228 -5.28 18.90 -9.59
N ASP A 229 -6.22 19.85 -9.51
CA ASP A 229 -5.92 21.26 -9.80
C ASP A 229 -4.95 21.86 -8.79
N ARG A 230 -5.11 21.55 -7.49
CA ARG A 230 -4.15 21.95 -6.44
C ARG A 230 -2.78 21.32 -6.63
N THR A 231 -2.74 20.03 -6.92
CA THR A 231 -1.49 19.32 -7.24
C THR A 231 -0.72 20.02 -8.35
N VAL A 232 -1.40 20.42 -9.43
CA VAL A 232 -0.74 21.14 -10.53
C VAL A 232 -0.33 22.56 -10.13
N ALA A 233 -1.21 23.30 -9.46
CA ALA A 233 -0.97 24.67 -9.05
C ALA A 233 0.27 24.82 -8.13
N LEU A 234 0.51 23.82 -7.28
CA LEU A 234 1.63 23.81 -6.33
C LEU A 234 2.86 23.05 -6.83
N GLY A 235 2.84 22.55 -8.07
CA GLY A 235 3.99 21.81 -8.63
C GLY A 235 4.24 20.45 -7.96
N MET A 236 3.21 19.82 -7.40
CA MET A 236 3.28 18.56 -6.64
C MET A 236 2.98 17.31 -7.49
N GLN A 237 3.15 17.38 -8.81
CA GLN A 237 2.89 16.24 -9.69
C GLN A 237 3.74 15.03 -9.29
N GLY A 238 3.10 13.87 -9.08
CA GLY A 238 3.76 12.65 -8.60
C GLY A 238 4.08 12.63 -7.10
N HIS A 239 3.53 13.57 -6.32
CA HIS A 239 3.64 13.64 -4.84
C HIS A 239 2.30 13.45 -4.12
N VAL A 240 1.22 13.17 -4.86
CA VAL A 240 -0.14 13.13 -4.33
C VAL A 240 -0.82 11.82 -4.73
N ALA A 241 -1.42 11.15 -3.76
CA ALA A 241 -2.28 10.00 -3.95
C ALA A 241 -3.69 10.29 -3.42
N VAL A 242 -4.69 9.69 -4.08
CA VAL A 242 -6.06 9.61 -3.58
C VAL A 242 -6.38 8.14 -3.34
N SER A 243 -6.68 7.83 -2.09
CA SER A 243 -7.05 6.50 -1.64
C SER A 243 -8.55 6.26 -1.79
N HIS A 244 -8.89 5.05 -2.22
CA HIS A 244 -10.24 4.56 -2.51
C HIS A 244 -10.87 5.13 -3.79
N ALA A 245 -11.02 6.44 -3.88
CA ALA A 245 -11.61 7.16 -5.01
C ALA A 245 -12.94 6.55 -5.53
N TYR A 246 -13.80 6.07 -4.62
CA TYR A 246 -14.98 5.28 -4.97
C TYR A 246 -15.90 5.95 -5.99
N GLY A 247 -16.04 7.28 -5.90
CA GLY A 247 -16.85 8.05 -6.83
C GLY A 247 -16.52 7.82 -8.31
N LEU A 248 -15.27 7.48 -8.67
CA LEU A 248 -14.90 7.15 -10.06
C LEU A 248 -15.60 5.89 -10.57
N GLY A 249 -15.86 4.91 -9.70
CA GLY A 249 -16.54 3.65 -10.03
C GLY A 249 -18.04 3.80 -10.27
N ASP A 250 -18.63 4.90 -9.80
CA ASP A 250 -20.06 5.18 -9.94
C ASP A 250 -20.40 5.92 -11.25
N LEU A 251 -19.39 6.42 -11.96
CA LEU A 251 -19.57 7.20 -13.17
C LEU A 251 -19.78 6.32 -14.40
N SER A 252 -20.44 6.90 -15.42
CA SER A 252 -20.38 6.35 -16.77
C SER A 252 -18.92 6.31 -17.28
N ALA A 253 -18.60 5.35 -18.14
CA ALA A 253 -17.26 5.20 -18.70
C ALA A 253 -16.72 6.49 -19.36
N ASP A 254 -17.56 7.24 -20.08
CA ASP A 254 -17.16 8.50 -20.72
C ASP A 254 -16.79 9.60 -19.71
N ALA A 255 -17.54 9.69 -18.60
CA ALA A 255 -17.26 10.65 -17.53
C ALA A 255 -15.98 10.25 -16.77
N ALA A 256 -15.87 8.96 -16.40
CA ALA A 256 -14.67 8.43 -15.76
C ALA A 256 -13.41 8.67 -16.60
N ARG A 257 -13.49 8.48 -17.93
CA ARG A 257 -12.36 8.72 -18.85
C ARG A 257 -11.88 10.17 -18.87
N LYS A 258 -12.81 11.13 -18.88
CA LYS A 258 -12.44 12.56 -18.84
C LYS A 258 -11.69 12.92 -17.55
N ILE A 259 -12.17 12.41 -16.42
CA ILE A 259 -11.52 12.63 -15.12
C ILE A 259 -10.18 11.89 -15.07
N ALA A 260 -10.10 10.66 -15.59
CA ALA A 260 -8.87 9.89 -15.68
C ALA A 260 -7.77 10.64 -16.45
N ALA A 261 -8.10 11.29 -17.57
CA ALA A 261 -7.15 12.10 -18.31
C ALA A 261 -6.62 13.29 -17.48
N LYS A 262 -7.47 13.91 -16.66
CA LYS A 262 -7.06 14.98 -15.72
C LYS A 262 -6.17 14.44 -14.60
N ILE A 263 -6.50 13.28 -14.02
CA ILE A 263 -5.67 12.60 -13.02
C ILE A 263 -4.28 12.26 -13.60
N ALA A 264 -4.23 11.73 -14.82
CA ALA A 264 -2.98 11.41 -15.48
C ALA A 264 -2.13 12.67 -15.72
N ALA A 265 -2.75 13.77 -16.18
CA ALA A 265 -2.06 15.03 -16.42
C ALA A 265 -1.55 15.71 -15.13
N SER A 266 -2.24 15.52 -13.99
CA SER A 266 -1.80 16.04 -12.69
C SER A 266 -0.76 15.15 -12.01
N GLY A 267 -0.54 13.92 -12.49
CA GLY A 267 0.35 12.96 -11.86
C GLY A 267 -0.15 12.44 -10.51
N VAL A 268 -1.44 12.60 -10.20
CA VAL A 268 -2.06 12.02 -9.00
C VAL A 268 -2.18 10.50 -9.17
N ALA A 269 -1.77 9.75 -8.14
CA ALA A 269 -1.95 8.30 -8.10
C ALA A 269 -3.30 7.92 -7.48
N ILE A 270 -3.90 6.81 -7.92
CA ILE A 270 -5.15 6.29 -7.36
C ILE A 270 -4.89 4.94 -6.69
N MET A 271 -5.21 4.85 -5.40
CA MET A 271 -5.21 3.56 -4.69
C MET A 271 -6.59 2.92 -4.76
N THR A 272 -6.62 1.59 -4.94
CA THR A 272 -7.83 0.79 -4.70
C THR A 272 -7.52 -0.51 -3.95
N ASN A 273 -8.41 -0.91 -3.06
CA ASN A 273 -8.45 -2.26 -2.46
C ASN A 273 -9.53 -3.15 -3.10
N ALA A 274 -10.31 -2.66 -4.08
CA ALA A 274 -11.48 -3.33 -4.64
C ALA A 274 -12.40 -3.93 -3.55
N PRO A 275 -13.08 -3.10 -2.74
CA PRO A 275 -13.80 -3.53 -1.54
C PRO A 275 -15.12 -4.24 -1.87
N GLY A 276 -15.26 -5.48 -1.40
CA GLY A 276 -16.52 -6.22 -1.30
C GLY A 276 -17.46 -6.09 -2.50
N ASN A 277 -18.68 -5.65 -2.24
CA ASN A 277 -19.74 -5.44 -3.22
C ASN A 277 -19.87 -3.96 -3.68
N HIS A 278 -18.92 -3.10 -3.34
CA HIS A 278 -18.97 -1.68 -3.69
C HIS A 278 -18.31 -1.41 -5.04
N ASN A 279 -18.82 -0.43 -5.78
CA ASN A 279 -18.10 0.11 -6.94
C ASN A 279 -16.75 0.65 -6.49
N PHE A 280 -15.76 0.57 -7.37
CA PHE A 280 -14.39 0.99 -7.12
C PHE A 280 -13.82 1.59 -8.41
N PRO A 281 -12.71 2.35 -8.34
CA PRO A 281 -12.15 3.01 -9.51
C PRO A 281 -11.92 2.01 -10.67
N PRO A 282 -12.37 2.33 -11.90
CA PRO A 282 -12.29 1.40 -13.03
C PRO A 282 -10.83 1.22 -13.48
N VAL A 283 -10.14 0.24 -12.89
CA VAL A 283 -8.68 0.05 -12.98
C VAL A 283 -8.16 0.05 -14.41
N ALA A 284 -8.73 -0.77 -15.30
CA ALA A 284 -8.29 -0.84 -16.70
C ALA A 284 -8.46 0.51 -17.42
N LEU A 285 -9.57 1.20 -17.20
CA LEU A 285 -9.83 2.50 -17.81
C LEU A 285 -8.82 3.54 -17.33
N LEU A 286 -8.60 3.62 -16.02
CA LEU A 286 -7.63 4.55 -15.44
C LEU A 286 -6.22 4.31 -15.97
N ARG A 287 -5.76 3.06 -15.97
CA ARG A 287 -4.44 2.69 -16.49
C ARG A 287 -4.30 2.97 -17.97
N ALA A 288 -5.34 2.73 -18.77
CA ALA A 288 -5.33 3.02 -20.20
C ALA A 288 -5.18 4.53 -20.50
N GLU A 289 -5.66 5.39 -19.61
CA GLU A 289 -5.48 6.85 -19.69
C GLU A 289 -4.16 7.34 -19.07
N GLY A 290 -3.32 6.43 -18.56
CA GLY A 290 -1.99 6.75 -18.02
C GLY A 290 -1.95 7.04 -16.52
N VAL A 291 -3.04 6.80 -15.80
CA VAL A 291 -3.08 6.97 -14.34
C VAL A 291 -2.26 5.87 -13.66
N THR A 292 -1.41 6.26 -12.70
CA THR A 292 -0.79 5.28 -11.80
C THR A 292 -1.83 4.76 -10.82
N VAL A 293 -2.30 3.53 -11.06
CA VAL A 293 -3.20 2.82 -10.15
C VAL A 293 -2.38 1.81 -9.34
N PHE A 294 -2.46 1.91 -8.02
CA PHE A 294 -1.78 0.99 -7.08
C PHE A 294 -2.77 0.45 -6.05
N SER A 295 -2.32 -0.45 -5.19
CA SER A 295 -3.19 -1.08 -4.20
C SER A 295 -2.55 -1.20 -2.82
N GLY A 296 -3.44 -1.38 -1.85
CA GLY A 296 -3.12 -1.85 -0.52
C GLY A 296 -4.23 -2.71 0.06
N SER A 297 -3.96 -3.30 1.22
CA SER A 297 -4.92 -4.12 1.96
C SER A 297 -6.07 -3.29 2.53
N ASP A 298 -5.82 -2.01 2.81
CA ASP A 298 -6.63 -1.17 3.69
C ASP A 298 -6.63 -1.72 5.12
N ASN A 299 -7.76 -1.69 5.82
CA ASN A 299 -7.90 -2.32 7.12
C ASN A 299 -7.69 -3.85 7.04
N ILE A 300 -7.00 -4.42 8.04
CA ILE A 300 -6.90 -5.88 8.24
C ILE A 300 -7.52 -6.24 9.58
N ARG A 301 -8.64 -6.97 9.54
CA ARG A 301 -9.33 -7.51 10.72
C ARG A 301 -9.47 -6.49 11.83
N ASP A 302 -10.13 -5.38 11.54
CA ASP A 302 -10.39 -4.36 12.53
C ASP A 302 -11.89 -4.06 12.64
N SER A 303 -12.20 -2.93 13.26
CA SER A 303 -13.57 -2.49 13.41
C SER A 303 -14.20 -2.21 12.04
N TRP A 304 -13.50 -1.60 11.10
CA TRP A 304 -14.00 -1.23 9.78
C TRP A 304 -14.18 -2.42 8.85
N TRP A 305 -13.20 -3.32 8.83
CA TRP A 305 -13.15 -4.40 7.85
C TRP A 305 -12.75 -5.74 8.48
N PRO A 306 -13.60 -6.78 8.40
CA PRO A 306 -13.31 -8.08 9.01
C PRO A 306 -12.35 -8.95 8.17
N TYR A 307 -12.06 -8.55 6.93
CA TYR A 307 -11.21 -9.29 6.00
C TYR A 307 -9.74 -8.84 6.11
N GLY A 308 -8.89 -9.43 5.26
CA GLY A 308 -7.46 -9.14 5.18
C GLY A 308 -6.61 -10.33 5.62
N ASP A 309 -5.71 -10.76 4.73
CA ASP A 309 -4.74 -11.83 4.95
C ASP A 309 -3.28 -11.35 4.81
N GLY A 310 -3.07 -10.04 4.60
CA GLY A 310 -1.74 -9.44 4.42
C GLY A 310 -1.03 -9.87 3.14
N ASP A 311 -1.73 -10.48 2.19
CA ASP A 311 -1.15 -11.01 0.96
C ASP A 311 -1.47 -10.13 -0.24
N MET A 312 -0.49 -9.35 -0.69
CA MET A 312 -0.63 -8.50 -1.87
C MET A 312 -0.85 -9.27 -3.18
N LEU A 313 -0.40 -10.53 -3.29
CA LEU A 313 -0.73 -11.36 -4.46
C LEU A 313 -2.21 -11.79 -4.45
N ARG A 314 -2.79 -12.05 -3.26
CA ARG A 314 -4.24 -12.23 -3.12
C ARG A 314 -4.98 -10.94 -3.44
N ARG A 315 -4.46 -9.79 -3.03
CA ARG A 315 -5.04 -8.49 -3.40
C ARG A 315 -5.05 -8.26 -4.90
N ALA A 316 -3.95 -8.57 -5.60
CA ALA A 316 -3.88 -8.54 -7.06
C ALA A 316 -4.91 -9.46 -7.72
N GLU A 317 -5.07 -10.69 -7.21
CA GLU A 317 -6.08 -11.63 -7.69
C GLU A 317 -7.50 -11.08 -7.56
N ILE A 318 -7.86 -10.54 -6.39
CA ILE A 318 -9.17 -9.93 -6.14
C ILE A 318 -9.42 -8.75 -7.09
N ILE A 319 -8.42 -7.89 -7.28
CA ILE A 319 -8.53 -6.73 -8.18
C ILE A 319 -8.71 -7.20 -9.63
N GLY A 320 -7.91 -8.16 -10.09
CA GLY A 320 -8.02 -8.72 -11.44
C GLY A 320 -9.39 -9.33 -11.66
N TYR A 321 -9.86 -10.16 -10.73
CA TYR A 321 -11.19 -10.78 -10.82
C TYR A 321 -12.30 -9.75 -10.86
N ARG A 322 -12.30 -8.77 -9.95
CA ARG A 322 -13.34 -7.74 -9.87
C ARG A 322 -13.29 -6.74 -11.03
N SER A 323 -12.13 -6.55 -11.64
CA SER A 323 -11.95 -5.68 -12.81
C SER A 323 -12.27 -6.37 -14.13
N GLY A 324 -12.60 -7.67 -14.11
CA GLY A 324 -12.88 -8.45 -15.32
C GLY A 324 -11.63 -8.67 -16.17
N PHE A 325 -10.48 -8.94 -15.55
CA PHE A 325 -9.24 -9.25 -16.26
C PHE A 325 -9.22 -10.73 -16.64
N TYR A 326 -8.99 -11.01 -17.91
CA TYR A 326 -9.05 -12.38 -18.47
C TYR A 326 -7.77 -12.78 -19.22
N THR A 327 -7.08 -11.81 -19.81
CA THR A 327 -5.90 -12.05 -20.62
C THR A 327 -4.64 -12.10 -19.77
N ASP A 328 -3.63 -12.77 -20.31
CA ASP A 328 -2.28 -12.80 -19.77
C ASP A 328 -1.70 -11.40 -19.50
N ALA A 329 -1.98 -10.42 -20.37
CA ALA A 329 -1.53 -9.04 -20.20
C ALA A 329 -2.24 -8.37 -19.02
N GLU A 330 -3.55 -8.51 -18.92
CA GLU A 330 -4.33 -7.94 -17.82
C GLU A 330 -3.97 -8.58 -16.47
N LEU A 331 -3.67 -9.87 -16.43
CA LEU A 331 -3.17 -10.53 -15.22
C LEU A 331 -1.79 -10.01 -14.79
N ARG A 332 -0.94 -9.61 -15.75
CA ARG A 332 0.31 -8.88 -15.44
C ARG A 332 0.03 -7.47 -14.94
N ASP A 333 -0.99 -6.79 -15.47
CA ASP A 333 -1.43 -5.49 -14.94
C ASP A 333 -1.93 -5.60 -13.49
N ALA A 334 -2.69 -6.64 -13.15
CA ALA A 334 -3.10 -6.90 -11.76
C ALA A 334 -1.89 -7.06 -10.82
N PHE A 335 -0.82 -7.70 -11.30
CA PHE A 335 0.43 -7.84 -10.57
C PHE A 335 1.22 -6.53 -10.44
N ASP A 336 1.29 -5.73 -11.50
CA ASP A 336 1.96 -4.41 -11.51
C ASP A 336 1.36 -3.47 -10.44
N ILE A 337 0.04 -3.51 -10.23
CA ILE A 337 -0.68 -2.71 -9.22
C ILE A 337 -0.13 -2.91 -7.80
N VAL A 338 0.43 -4.10 -7.49
CA VAL A 338 0.97 -4.45 -6.17
C VAL A 338 2.50 -4.54 -6.15
N THR A 339 3.15 -4.12 -7.23
CA THR A 339 4.61 -4.12 -7.39
C THR A 339 5.08 -2.78 -7.96
N ASP A 340 5.39 -2.71 -9.25
CA ASP A 340 6.00 -1.53 -9.85
C ASP A 340 5.08 -0.28 -9.82
N ALA A 341 3.76 -0.42 -9.92
CA ALA A 341 2.84 0.71 -9.76
C ALA A 341 2.79 1.22 -8.31
N GLY A 342 2.78 0.31 -7.34
CA GLY A 342 2.94 0.65 -5.93
C GLY A 342 4.26 1.36 -5.68
N ALA A 343 5.35 0.86 -6.24
CA ALA A 343 6.67 1.48 -6.13
C ALA A 343 6.72 2.89 -6.75
N ARG A 344 6.04 3.10 -7.88
CA ARG A 344 5.87 4.45 -8.47
C ARG A 344 5.07 5.38 -7.55
N ALA A 345 3.94 4.92 -7.02
CA ALA A 345 3.09 5.72 -6.13
C ALA A 345 3.77 6.07 -4.80
N LEU A 346 4.58 5.15 -4.27
CA LEU A 346 5.39 5.36 -3.06
C LEU A 346 6.74 6.03 -3.34
N ARG A 347 7.02 6.34 -4.62
CA ARG A 347 8.28 6.97 -5.09
C ARG A 347 9.54 6.23 -4.63
N LEU A 348 9.48 4.91 -4.65
CA LEU A 348 10.58 4.06 -4.21
C LEU A 348 11.75 4.14 -5.20
N THR A 349 12.96 4.22 -4.67
CA THR A 349 14.21 4.13 -5.45
C THR A 349 14.86 2.78 -5.26
N GLY A 350 15.57 2.30 -6.28
CA GLY A 350 16.25 0.99 -6.22
C GLY A 350 15.30 -0.21 -6.09
N TYR A 351 14.04 -0.09 -6.53
CA TYR A 351 13.05 -1.17 -6.56
C TYR A 351 13.13 -2.00 -7.85
N GLY A 352 12.75 -3.28 -7.76
CA GLY A 352 12.61 -4.20 -8.89
C GLY A 352 13.74 -5.22 -9.00
N LEU A 353 13.63 -6.10 -10.00
CA LEU A 353 14.65 -7.12 -10.31
C LEU A 353 15.60 -6.64 -11.42
N LYS A 354 16.49 -5.71 -11.08
CA LYS A 354 17.48 -5.13 -12.01
C LYS A 354 18.81 -4.83 -11.32
N VAL A 355 19.89 -4.78 -12.09
CA VAL A 355 21.21 -4.41 -11.56
C VAL A 355 21.14 -3.02 -10.89
N GLY A 356 21.73 -2.90 -9.71
CA GLY A 356 21.69 -1.72 -8.84
C GLY A 356 20.45 -1.60 -7.96
N ALA A 357 19.46 -2.48 -8.08
CA ALA A 357 18.32 -2.52 -7.17
C ALA A 357 18.65 -3.28 -5.87
N LYS A 358 17.91 -2.99 -4.80
CA LYS A 358 17.94 -3.79 -3.57
C LYS A 358 17.54 -5.23 -3.89
N ALA A 359 18.21 -6.20 -3.29
CA ALA A 359 17.90 -7.62 -3.43
C ALA A 359 16.69 -8.03 -2.57
N ASP A 360 15.55 -7.39 -2.83
CA ASP A 360 14.28 -7.57 -2.15
C ASP A 360 13.30 -8.30 -3.08
N PHE A 361 13.11 -9.60 -2.86
CA PHE A 361 12.36 -10.45 -3.79
C PHE A 361 11.68 -11.64 -3.13
N VAL A 362 10.69 -12.19 -3.84
CA VAL A 362 9.86 -13.31 -3.40
C VAL A 362 9.92 -14.43 -4.44
N THR A 363 10.00 -15.67 -3.98
CA THR A 363 9.84 -16.84 -4.87
C THR A 363 8.38 -17.31 -4.88
N LEU A 364 7.84 -17.57 -6.06
CA LEU A 364 6.50 -18.12 -6.27
C LEU A 364 6.61 -19.49 -6.94
N ASP A 365 5.94 -20.48 -6.36
CA ASP A 365 5.80 -21.83 -6.94
C ASP A 365 4.78 -21.79 -8.09
N ALA A 366 5.23 -21.23 -9.22
CA ALA A 366 4.49 -21.17 -10.47
C ALA A 366 5.47 -20.99 -11.64
N PRO A 367 5.22 -21.60 -12.81
CA PRO A 367 6.05 -21.41 -14.01
C PRO A 367 5.80 -20.07 -14.73
N HIS A 368 4.64 -19.43 -14.50
CA HIS A 368 4.22 -18.22 -15.19
C HIS A 368 3.56 -17.22 -14.23
N LEU A 369 3.80 -15.92 -14.45
CA LEU A 369 3.25 -14.85 -13.62
C LEU A 369 1.70 -14.85 -13.59
N PRO A 370 0.98 -14.96 -14.73
CA PRO A 370 -0.48 -15.04 -14.72
C PRO A 370 -1.02 -16.20 -13.87
N GLN A 371 -0.37 -17.37 -13.95
CA GLN A 371 -0.70 -18.52 -13.11
C GLN A 371 -0.48 -18.22 -11.61
N ALA A 372 0.60 -17.51 -11.27
CA ALA A 372 0.87 -17.11 -9.90
C ALA A 372 -0.21 -16.15 -9.36
N VAL A 373 -0.68 -15.21 -10.18
CA VAL A 373 -1.75 -14.26 -9.82
C VAL A 373 -3.04 -14.99 -9.52
N VAL A 374 -3.51 -15.87 -10.41
CA VAL A 374 -4.78 -16.60 -10.18
C VAL A 374 -4.67 -17.68 -9.11
N GLY A 375 -3.50 -18.31 -8.97
CA GLY A 375 -3.27 -19.43 -8.05
C GLY A 375 -2.87 -19.01 -6.64
N VAL A 376 -2.30 -17.81 -6.47
CA VAL A 376 -1.82 -17.25 -5.20
C VAL A 376 -1.01 -18.28 -4.38
N PRO A 377 0.09 -18.85 -4.93
CA PRO A 377 0.84 -19.90 -4.26
C PRO A 377 1.35 -19.40 -2.90
N LYS A 378 1.18 -20.19 -1.84
CA LYS A 378 1.52 -19.80 -0.46
C LYS A 378 2.90 -20.28 0.01
N ASN A 379 3.50 -21.23 -0.71
CA ASN A 379 4.84 -21.74 -0.43
C ASN A 379 5.91 -20.77 -0.96
N ARG A 380 6.06 -19.62 -0.28
CA ARG A 380 6.95 -18.53 -0.69
C ARG A 380 8.21 -18.49 0.16
N ARG A 381 9.31 -18.05 -0.43
CA ARG A 381 10.50 -17.57 0.28
C ARG A 381 10.61 -16.08 0.05
N VAL A 382 10.85 -15.32 1.11
CA VAL A 382 10.94 -13.86 1.09
C VAL A 382 12.35 -13.46 1.46
N PHE A 383 12.99 -12.71 0.58
CA PHE A 383 14.36 -12.25 0.73
C PHE A 383 14.40 -10.73 0.87
N ARG A 384 15.07 -10.24 1.90
CA ARG A 384 15.33 -8.82 2.15
C ARG A 384 16.83 -8.61 2.08
N ARG A 385 17.29 -7.76 1.16
CA ARG A 385 18.70 -7.49 0.87
C ARG A 385 19.51 -8.78 0.70
N GLY A 386 18.94 -9.75 -0.01
CA GLY A 386 19.54 -11.06 -0.27
C GLY A 386 19.60 -12.00 0.93
N ARG A 387 18.89 -11.73 2.03
CA ARG A 387 18.78 -12.62 3.19
C ARG A 387 17.37 -13.18 3.28
N LEU A 388 17.26 -14.50 3.45
CA LEU A 388 15.97 -15.16 3.68
C LEU A 388 15.44 -14.72 5.06
N ILE A 389 14.26 -14.10 5.08
CA ILE A 389 13.63 -13.59 6.32
C ILE A 389 12.27 -14.21 6.62
N ALA A 390 11.62 -14.81 5.62
CA ALA A 390 10.38 -15.55 5.82
C ALA A 390 10.25 -16.70 4.81
N GLU A 391 9.59 -17.76 5.23
CA GLU A 391 9.31 -18.93 4.40
C GLU A 391 7.95 -19.54 4.76
N ASN A 392 7.17 -19.92 3.74
CA ASN A 392 5.87 -20.59 3.88
C ASN A 392 4.90 -19.87 4.84
N GLY A 393 4.83 -18.54 4.72
CA GLY A 393 3.96 -17.70 5.53
C GLY A 393 4.39 -17.54 6.99
N LYS A 394 5.67 -17.79 7.31
CA LYS A 394 6.24 -17.59 8.65
C LYS A 394 7.56 -16.83 8.61
N MET A 395 7.77 -15.96 9.58
CA MET A 395 9.05 -15.28 9.82
C MET A 395 10.14 -16.28 10.25
N ILE A 396 11.38 -16.01 9.86
CA ILE A 396 12.56 -16.79 10.23
C ILE A 396 13.43 -15.98 11.20
N GLY A 397 13.91 -16.62 12.27
CA GLY A 397 14.90 -16.05 13.16
C GLY A 397 14.36 -14.98 14.11
N ARG A 398 13.10 -15.12 14.53
CA ARG A 398 12.45 -14.24 15.50
C ARG A 398 12.28 -14.90 16.86
#